data_AF-A0AAE2CV67-F1
#
_entry.id   AF-A0AAE2CV67-F1
#
_cell.length_a   1.000
_cell.length_b   1.000
_cell.length_c   1.000
_cell.angle_alpha   90.00
_cell.angle_beta   90.00
_cell.angle_gamma   90.00
#
_symmetry.space_group_name_H-M   'P 1'
#
loop_
_entity.id
_entity.type
_entity.pdbx_description
1 polymer ?
#
loop_
_entity_poly.entity_id
_entity_poly.type
_entity_poly.pdbx_seq_one_letter_code
_entity_poly.pdbx_strand_id
1 'polypeptide(L)'
;MIPNDPRIEALQKELADLRKQLEPKLTLGRRGSPFSNEILAAPISNNVRIPQLSLYGGEKGEPRDHIDQFITAMDLVDPSDVMLCSIFRTTLIGNKRYPKNPSHLFAVVRKEGELFRAYIQRFDNEMLDVPNVNTELLSGIMAQGLRNGGLADSLIGEPATNWDDLLS
;
A
#
# COMPACT_ATOMS: atom_id res chain seq x y z
N MET A 1 -15.90 -19.93 -31.51
CA MET A 1 -14.53 -20.05 -30.97
C MET A 1 -13.73 -18.91 -31.59
N ILE A 2 -13.38 -17.89 -30.81
CA ILE A 2 -12.54 -16.79 -31.31
C ILE A 2 -11.10 -17.34 -31.35
N PRO A 3 -10.39 -17.29 -32.49
CA PRO A 3 -9.02 -17.77 -32.56
C PRO A 3 -8.13 -16.98 -31.60
N ASN A 4 -7.31 -17.67 -30.80
CA ASN A 4 -6.27 -17.01 -30.02
C ASN A 4 -5.29 -16.35 -30.99
N ASP A 5 -5.24 -15.01 -30.95
CA ASP A 5 -4.26 -14.25 -31.71
C ASP A 5 -2.89 -14.44 -31.02
N PRO A 6 -1.87 -14.95 -31.72
CA PRO A 6 -0.53 -15.14 -31.16
C PRO A 6 0.11 -13.85 -30.64
N ARG A 7 -0.34 -12.67 -31.10
CA ARG A 7 0.06 -11.38 -30.52
C ARG A 7 -0.52 -11.16 -29.14
N ILE A 8 -1.74 -11.61 -28.87
CA ILE A 8 -2.36 -11.52 -27.55
C ILE A 8 -1.64 -12.44 -26.56
N GLU A 9 -1.28 -13.66 -26.98
CA GLU A 9 -0.48 -14.57 -26.15
C GLU A 9 0.91 -14.02 -25.84
N ALA A 10 1.56 -13.38 -26.83
CA ALA A 10 2.84 -12.72 -26.62
C ALA A 10 2.74 -11.57 -25.61
N LEU A 11 1.72 -10.73 -25.72
CA LEU A 11 1.46 -9.64 -24.76
C LEU A 11 1.11 -10.15 -23.36
N GLN A 12 0.32 -11.24 -23.26
CA GLN A 12 0.00 -11.86 -21.98
C GLN A 12 1.26 -12.44 -21.30
N LYS A 13 2.14 -13.04 -22.09
CA LYS A 13 3.41 -13.58 -21.61
C LYS A 13 4.37 -12.46 -21.16
N GLU A 14 4.45 -11.39 -21.94
CA GLU A 14 5.26 -10.21 -21.59
C GLU A 14 4.74 -9.52 -20.33
N LEU A 15 3.41 -9.37 -20.18
CA LEU A 15 2.79 -8.87 -18.95
C LEU A 15 3.03 -9.79 -17.75
N ALA A 16 3.02 -11.11 -17.95
CA ALA A 16 3.30 -12.08 -16.89
C ALA A 16 4.77 -12.02 -16.44
N ASP A 17 5.71 -11.89 -17.37
CA ASP A 17 7.13 -11.74 -17.08
C ASP A 17 7.44 -10.38 -16.43
N LEU A 18 6.82 -9.30 -16.91
CA LEU A 18 6.89 -7.98 -16.30
C LEU A 18 6.35 -7.99 -14.88
N ARG A 19 5.18 -8.62 -14.66
CA ARG A 19 4.63 -8.79 -13.32
C ARG A 19 5.59 -9.56 -12.41
N LYS A 20 6.15 -10.67 -12.88
CA LYS A 20 7.11 -11.48 -12.11
C LYS A 20 8.40 -10.71 -11.75
N GLN A 21 8.85 -9.81 -12.62
CA GLN A 21 9.98 -8.91 -12.34
C GLN A 21 9.60 -7.73 -11.42
N LEU A 22 8.33 -7.34 -11.44
CA LEU A 22 7.81 -6.23 -10.68
C LEU A 22 7.37 -6.65 -9.27
N GLU A 23 6.96 -7.90 -9.01
CA GLU A 23 6.61 -8.41 -7.67
C GLU A 23 7.72 -8.18 -6.61
N PRO A 24 9.02 -8.42 -6.88
CA PRO A 24 10.09 -8.08 -5.93
C PRO A 24 10.48 -6.58 -5.91
N LYS A 25 9.94 -5.76 -6.83
CA LYS A 25 10.18 -4.29 -6.92
C LYS A 25 8.96 -3.45 -6.48
N LEU A 26 7.78 -4.06 -6.39
CA LEU A 26 6.53 -3.53 -5.82
C LEU A 26 6.39 -3.88 -4.33
N THR A 27 7.25 -4.74 -3.80
CA THR A 27 7.83 -4.46 -2.48
C THR A 27 8.77 -3.26 -2.61
N LEU A 28 8.23 -2.13 -3.09
CA LEU A 28 8.77 -0.84 -2.76
C LEU A 28 8.74 -0.85 -1.24
N GLY A 29 9.87 -1.25 -0.62
CA GLY A 29 10.08 -1.22 0.81
C GLY A 29 9.56 0.13 1.21
N ARG A 30 8.37 0.08 1.83
CA ARG A 30 7.38 1.13 1.95
C ARG A 30 8.14 2.40 2.33
N ARG A 31 8.56 3.24 1.37
CA ARG A 31 9.65 4.22 1.63
C ARG A 31 9.14 5.19 2.70
N GLY A 32 9.65 5.11 3.93
CA GLY A 32 9.12 5.81 5.10
C GLY A 32 8.42 4.93 6.16
N SER A 33 8.36 3.62 5.97
CA SER A 33 8.01 2.65 7.01
C SER A 33 9.16 2.50 7.99
N PRO A 34 8.91 2.52 9.31
CA PRO A 34 9.94 2.20 10.30
C PRO A 34 10.26 0.69 10.35
N PHE A 35 9.50 -0.16 9.66
CA PHE A 35 9.65 -1.63 9.70
C PHE A 35 10.54 -2.17 8.58
N SER A 36 11.25 -3.26 8.89
CA SER A 36 12.07 -4.01 7.94
C SER A 36 11.22 -4.70 6.88
N ASN A 37 11.82 -5.05 5.73
CA ASN A 37 11.13 -5.78 4.67
C ASN A 37 10.65 -7.17 5.13
N GLU A 38 11.35 -7.79 6.08
CA GLU A 38 10.95 -9.06 6.68
C GLU A 38 9.61 -8.94 7.40
N ILE A 39 9.45 -7.91 8.25
CA ILE A 39 8.18 -7.62 8.94
C ILE A 39 7.07 -7.30 7.93
N LEU A 40 7.40 -6.56 6.85
CA LEU A 40 6.42 -6.15 5.84
C LEU A 40 5.95 -7.30 4.94
N ALA A 41 6.79 -8.30 4.69
CA ALA A 41 6.51 -9.43 3.80
C ALA A 41 5.90 -10.64 4.54
N ALA A 42 5.93 -10.64 5.88
CA ALA A 42 5.42 -11.76 6.66
C ALA A 42 3.89 -11.85 6.59
N PRO A 43 3.32 -13.06 6.45
CA PRO A 43 1.87 -13.25 6.45
C PRO A 43 1.30 -12.96 7.84
N ILE A 44 0.41 -11.97 7.94
CA ILE A 44 -0.33 -11.71 9.18
C ILE A 44 -1.41 -12.80 9.30
N SER A 45 -1.39 -13.55 10.41
CA SER A 45 -2.41 -14.58 10.65
C SER A 45 -3.80 -13.93 10.82
N ASN A 46 -4.71 -14.16 9.87
CA ASN A 46 -6.02 -13.50 9.76
C ASN A 46 -7.05 -13.84 10.87
N ASN A 47 -6.74 -14.75 11.81
CA ASN A 47 -7.72 -15.26 12.79
C ASN A 47 -7.40 -14.91 14.25
N VAL A 48 -6.47 -13.99 14.47
CA VAL A 48 -6.11 -13.54 15.81
C VAL A 48 -7.13 -12.53 16.32
N ARG A 49 -7.84 -12.86 17.41
CA ARG A 49 -8.59 -11.86 18.17
C ARG A 49 -7.60 -10.99 18.93
N ILE A 50 -7.31 -9.81 18.36
CA ILE A 50 -6.46 -8.81 19.02
C ILE A 50 -7.16 -8.37 20.32
N PRO A 51 -6.48 -8.45 21.47
CA PRO A 51 -6.99 -7.94 22.74
C PRO A 51 -7.35 -6.45 22.59
N GLN A 52 -8.46 -6.03 23.20
CA GLN A 52 -8.85 -4.62 23.23
C GLN A 52 -7.85 -3.84 24.11
N LEU A 53 -6.79 -3.34 23.48
CA LEU A 53 -5.76 -2.55 24.14
C LEU A 53 -6.15 -1.08 24.19
N SER A 54 -5.78 -0.41 25.28
CA SER A 54 -5.96 1.02 25.41
C SER A 54 -5.07 1.75 24.40
N LEU A 55 -5.60 2.81 23.78
CA LEU A 55 -4.81 3.62 22.87
C LEU A 55 -3.90 4.56 23.65
N TYR A 56 -2.63 4.60 23.28
CA TYR A 56 -1.63 5.48 23.86
C TYR A 56 -1.46 6.75 23.03
N GLY A 57 -1.77 7.89 23.65
CA GLY A 57 -1.65 9.22 23.05
C GLY A 57 -0.45 10.03 23.50
N GLY A 58 0.31 9.55 24.50
CA GLY A 58 1.38 10.34 25.12
C GLY A 58 0.91 11.46 26.06
N GLU A 59 -0.39 11.78 26.08
CA GLU A 59 -0.95 12.84 26.94
C GLU A 59 -1.22 12.40 28.38
N LYS A 60 -1.51 11.10 28.58
CA LYS A 60 -1.82 10.48 29.87
C LYS A 60 -1.28 9.04 29.90
N GLY A 61 -0.76 8.63 31.06
CA GLY A 61 -0.20 7.30 31.29
C GLY A 61 1.30 7.22 30.96
N GLU A 62 2.03 6.42 31.73
CA GLU A 62 3.46 6.21 31.52
C GLU A 62 3.69 5.37 30.25
N PRO A 63 4.63 5.75 29.36
CA PRO A 63 4.94 4.96 28.17
C PRO A 63 5.32 3.51 28.50
N ARG A 64 5.94 3.27 29.66
CA ARG A 64 6.32 1.93 30.13
C ARG A 64 5.11 1.07 30.41
N ASP A 65 4.13 1.58 31.13
CA ASP A 65 2.90 0.82 31.44
C ASP A 65 2.17 0.39 30.17
N HIS A 66 2.17 1.25 29.14
CA HIS A 66 1.59 0.90 27.83
C HIS A 66 2.34 -0.24 27.14
N ILE A 67 3.68 -0.19 27.15
CA ILE A 67 4.52 -1.25 26.58
C ILE A 67 4.30 -2.56 27.34
N ASP A 68 4.29 -2.53 28.67
CA ASP A 68 4.09 -3.72 29.51
C ASP A 68 2.71 -4.34 29.29
N GLN A 69 1.67 -3.51 29.21
CA GLN A 69 0.31 -3.96 28.90
C GLN A 69 0.22 -4.57 27.49
N PHE A 70 0.87 -3.93 26.51
CA PHE A 70 0.94 -4.43 25.14
C PHE A 70 1.63 -5.79 25.06
N ILE A 71 2.84 -5.92 25.63
CA ILE A 71 3.61 -7.17 25.63
C ILE A 71 2.83 -8.28 26.32
N THR A 72 2.25 -8.01 27.50
CA THR A 72 1.44 -8.99 28.24
C THR A 72 0.25 -9.49 27.42
N ALA A 73 -0.40 -8.60 26.65
CA ALA A 73 -1.50 -8.98 25.79
C ALA A 73 -1.03 -9.79 24.57
N MET A 74 0.15 -9.49 24.04
CA MET A 74 0.73 -10.18 22.89
C MET A 74 1.28 -11.56 23.25
N ASP A 75 1.74 -11.78 24.48
CA ASP A 75 2.12 -13.11 24.99
C ASP A 75 0.97 -14.12 24.92
N LEU A 76 -0.28 -13.66 25.01
CA LEU A 76 -1.48 -14.50 24.89
C LEU A 76 -1.88 -14.79 23.44
N VAL A 77 -1.29 -14.07 22.49
CA VAL A 77 -1.68 -14.05 21.08
C VAL A 77 -0.61 -14.68 20.22
N ASP A 78 0.53 -14.01 20.13
CA ASP A 78 1.73 -14.38 19.39
C ASP A 78 2.84 -13.38 19.76
N PRO A 79 3.87 -13.81 20.50
CA PRO A 79 5.00 -12.94 20.87
C PRO A 79 6.02 -12.75 19.73
N SER A 80 5.70 -13.13 18.49
CA SER A 80 6.58 -12.91 17.34
C SER A 80 6.82 -11.42 17.06
N ASP A 81 8.05 -11.07 16.72
CA ASP A 81 8.43 -9.68 16.37
C ASP A 81 7.56 -9.10 15.25
N VAL A 82 7.13 -9.94 14.31
CA VAL A 82 6.22 -9.57 13.22
C VAL A 82 4.88 -9.08 13.79
N MET A 83 4.28 -9.84 14.69
CA MET A 83 2.98 -9.51 15.29
C MET A 83 3.09 -8.33 16.26
N LEU A 84 4.16 -8.29 17.07
CA LEU A 84 4.46 -7.18 17.96
C LEU A 84 4.56 -5.87 17.17
N CYS A 85 5.37 -5.83 16.12
CA CYS A 85 5.56 -4.62 15.30
C CYS A 85 4.27 -4.20 14.58
N SER A 86 3.57 -5.16 14.00
CA SER A 86 2.36 -4.90 13.21
C SER A 86 1.20 -4.38 14.07
N ILE A 87 1.00 -4.97 15.25
CA ILE A 87 -0.12 -4.59 16.15
C ILE A 87 0.21 -3.35 16.96
N PHE A 88 1.45 -3.19 17.45
CA PHE A 88 1.83 -2.06 18.32
C PHE A 88 1.46 -0.71 17.70
N ARG A 89 1.70 -0.56 16.39
CA ARG A 89 1.35 0.66 15.65
C ARG A 89 -0.13 1.04 15.78
N THR A 90 -1.03 0.06 15.85
CA THR A 90 -2.48 0.27 15.97
C THR A 90 -2.91 0.74 17.36
N THR A 91 -2.04 0.58 18.36
CA THR A 91 -2.30 1.03 19.74
C THR A 91 -1.97 2.50 19.97
N LEU A 92 -1.43 3.23 18.98
CA LEU A 92 -1.06 4.65 19.13
C LEU A 92 -2.17 5.56 18.60
N ILE A 93 -2.59 6.58 19.37
CA ILE A 93 -3.69 7.50 18.99
C ILE A 93 -3.40 8.21 17.66
N GLY A 94 -2.15 8.63 17.41
CA GLY A 94 -1.73 9.26 16.15
C GLY A 94 -1.84 8.35 14.91
N ASN A 95 -1.99 7.04 15.12
CA ASN A 95 -2.24 6.06 14.06
C ASN A 95 -3.69 5.60 13.99
N LYS A 96 -4.61 6.19 14.76
CA LYS A 96 -6.04 5.89 14.65
C LYS A 96 -6.56 6.45 13.33
N ARG A 97 -6.57 5.62 12.30
CA ARG A 97 -7.10 5.97 11.00
C ARG A 97 -8.56 5.55 10.94
N TYR A 98 -9.43 6.53 10.75
CA TYR A 98 -10.85 6.27 10.56
C TYR A 98 -11.06 5.77 9.13
N PRO A 99 -11.84 4.69 8.93
CA PRO A 99 -12.20 4.23 7.60
C PRO A 99 -12.75 5.37 6.76
N LYS A 100 -12.10 5.65 5.63
CA LYS A 100 -12.51 6.64 4.64
C LYS A 100 -13.40 5.96 3.60
N ASN A 101 -14.31 6.75 3.02
CA ASN A 101 -15.12 6.31 1.89
C ASN A 101 -14.23 6.21 0.63
N PRO A 102 -14.43 5.21 -0.25
CA PRO A 102 -13.73 5.10 -1.54
C PRO A 102 -13.79 6.37 -2.40
N SER A 103 -14.83 7.19 -2.24
CA SER A 103 -14.94 8.49 -2.90
C SER A 103 -13.74 9.42 -2.65
N HIS A 104 -13.05 9.28 -1.52
CA HIS A 104 -11.85 10.06 -1.20
C HIS A 104 -10.71 9.81 -2.20
N LEU A 105 -10.60 8.60 -2.78
CA LEU A 105 -9.51 8.26 -3.69
C LEU A 105 -9.60 9.05 -5.02
N PHE A 106 -10.78 9.53 -5.42
CA PHE A 106 -10.94 10.40 -6.60
C PHE A 106 -10.25 11.76 -6.44
N ALA A 107 -10.04 12.23 -5.21
CA ALA A 107 -9.29 13.45 -4.94
C ALA A 107 -7.77 13.25 -5.05
N VAL A 108 -7.30 12.00 -5.12
CA VAL A 108 -5.88 11.66 -5.25
C VAL A 108 -5.51 11.62 -6.73
N VAL A 109 -5.33 12.81 -7.30
CA VAL A 109 -4.85 13.03 -8.67
C VAL A 109 -3.34 13.29 -8.70
N ARG A 110 -2.67 12.97 -9.81
CA ARG A 110 -1.26 13.34 -10.00
C ARG A 110 -1.17 14.86 -10.14
N LYS A 111 -0.30 15.49 -9.35
CA LYS A 111 -0.08 16.93 -9.41
C LYS A 111 0.81 17.29 -10.61
N GLU A 112 0.72 18.52 -11.09
CA GLU A 112 1.62 19.03 -12.12
C GLU A 112 3.08 18.99 -11.63
N GLY A 113 3.98 18.47 -12.46
CA GLY A 113 5.40 18.29 -12.10
C GLY A 113 5.68 17.18 -11.07
N GLU A 114 4.68 16.40 -10.65
CA GLU A 114 4.88 15.29 -9.73
C GLU A 114 5.39 14.03 -10.44
N LEU A 115 6.47 13.45 -9.91
CA LEU A 115 6.97 12.15 -10.34
C LEU A 115 5.91 11.06 -10.14
N PHE A 116 5.83 10.15 -11.12
CA PHE A 116 4.87 9.05 -11.07
C PHE A 116 4.99 8.22 -9.79
N ARG A 117 6.22 7.90 -9.36
CA ARG A 117 6.49 7.17 -8.11
C ARG A 117 5.89 7.87 -6.87
N ALA A 118 6.02 9.19 -6.78
CA ALA A 118 5.47 9.96 -5.66
C ALA A 118 3.94 9.92 -5.64
N TYR A 119 3.31 9.99 -6.83
CA TYR A 119 1.87 9.86 -6.96
C TYR A 119 1.37 8.50 -6.49
N ILE A 120 1.97 7.41 -6.98
CA ILE A 120 1.60 6.03 -6.61
C ILE A 120 1.70 5.85 -5.09
N GLN A 121 2.78 6.34 -4.49
CA GLN A 121 2.97 6.24 -3.05
C GLN A 121 1.88 6.98 -2.25
N ARG A 122 1.44 8.15 -2.70
CA ARG A 122 0.31 8.84 -2.04
C ARG A 122 -0.99 8.06 -2.19
N PHE A 123 -1.24 7.53 -3.38
CA PHE A 123 -2.43 6.74 -3.66
C PHE A 123 -2.50 5.50 -2.77
N ASP A 124 -1.39 4.76 -2.65
CA ASP A 124 -1.27 3.59 -1.76
C ASP A 124 -1.46 3.97 -0.28
N ASN A 125 -0.90 5.09 0.15
CA ASN A 125 -1.05 5.55 1.53
C ASN A 125 -2.50 5.89 1.89
N GLU A 126 -3.25 6.51 0.96
CA GLU A 126 -4.66 6.83 1.13
C GLU A 126 -5.54 5.58 1.07
N MET A 127 -5.16 4.57 0.28
CA MET A 127 -5.83 3.27 0.23
C MET A 127 -5.82 2.52 1.56
N LEU A 128 -4.77 2.68 2.39
CA LEU A 128 -4.69 2.02 3.70
C LEU A 128 -5.87 2.35 4.61
N ASP A 129 -6.55 3.47 4.34
CA ASP A 129 -7.65 3.97 5.15
C ASP A 129 -9.01 3.62 4.55
N VAL A 130 -9.05 2.99 3.37
CA VAL A 130 -10.28 2.67 2.65
C VAL A 130 -10.49 1.14 2.62
N PRO A 131 -11.32 0.57 3.51
CA PRO A 131 -11.57 -0.86 3.50
C PRO A 131 -12.46 -1.29 2.31
N ASN A 132 -12.27 -2.54 1.85
CA ASN A 132 -13.18 -3.24 0.94
C ASN A 132 -13.44 -2.55 -0.42
N VAL A 133 -12.43 -1.92 -1.02
CA VAL A 133 -12.54 -1.35 -2.37
C VAL A 133 -12.49 -2.46 -3.42
N ASN A 134 -13.47 -2.50 -4.34
CA ASN A 134 -13.44 -3.38 -5.51
C ASN A 134 -12.26 -3.02 -6.42
N THR A 135 -11.49 -4.02 -6.85
CA THR A 135 -10.34 -3.88 -7.77
C THR A 135 -10.68 -3.17 -9.08
N GLU A 136 -11.87 -3.40 -9.63
CA GLU A 136 -12.33 -2.71 -10.85
C GLU A 136 -12.51 -1.22 -10.62
N LEU A 137 -13.21 -0.85 -9.54
CA LEU A 137 -13.41 0.53 -9.12
C LEU A 137 -12.06 1.21 -8.86
N LEU A 138 -11.14 0.51 -8.19
CA LEU A 138 -9.80 1.01 -7.90
C LEU A 138 -9.00 1.32 -9.17
N SER A 139 -9.02 0.41 -10.14
CA SER A 139 -8.34 0.59 -11.43
C SER A 139 -8.89 1.81 -12.18
N GLY A 140 -10.20 2.03 -12.13
CA GLY A 140 -10.84 3.20 -12.73
C GLY A 140 -10.43 4.50 -12.07
N ILE A 141 -10.40 4.54 -10.73
CA ILE A 141 -9.99 5.72 -9.95
C ILE A 141 -8.53 6.07 -10.24
N MET A 142 -7.65 5.07 -10.25
CA MET A 142 -6.22 5.25 -10.54
C MET A 142 -6.00 5.75 -11.98
N ALA A 143 -6.66 5.14 -12.97
CA ALA A 143 -6.58 5.57 -14.36
C ALA A 143 -7.05 7.03 -14.54
N GLN A 144 -8.12 7.42 -13.83
CA GLN A 144 -8.60 8.79 -13.84
C GLN A 144 -7.60 9.77 -13.20
N GLY A 145 -7.00 9.39 -12.06
CA GLY A 145 -6.01 10.21 -11.37
C GLY A 145 -4.73 10.44 -12.17
N LEU A 146 -4.36 9.49 -13.04
CA LEU A 146 -3.24 9.60 -13.98
C LEU A 146 -3.59 10.43 -15.22
N ARG A 147 -4.78 10.25 -15.79
CA ARG A 147 -5.25 11.01 -16.95
C ARG A 147 -5.36 12.50 -16.64
N ASN A 148 -5.93 12.85 -15.49
CA ASN A 148 -6.09 14.24 -15.04
C ASN A 148 -4.75 14.93 -14.72
N GLY A 149 -3.66 14.18 -14.55
CA GLY A 149 -2.32 14.72 -14.33
C GLY A 149 -1.48 14.85 -15.60
N GLY A 150 -2.06 14.74 -16.80
CA GLY A 150 -1.37 14.94 -18.08
C GLY A 150 -0.51 13.76 -18.56
N LEU A 151 -0.59 12.58 -17.93
CA LEU A 151 0.19 11.41 -18.37
C LEU A 151 -0.29 10.89 -19.74
N ALA A 152 -1.57 11.10 -20.08
CA ALA A 152 -2.10 10.79 -21.40
C ALA A 152 -1.43 11.63 -22.51
N ASP A 153 -1.07 12.89 -22.22
CA ASP A 153 -0.42 13.77 -23.19
C ASP A 153 1.07 13.43 -23.37
N SER A 154 1.76 13.00 -22.32
CA SER A 154 3.17 12.53 -22.41
C SER A 154 3.33 11.21 -23.19
N LEU A 155 2.34 10.32 -23.16
CA LEU A 155 2.40 9.03 -23.89
C LEU A 155 2.18 9.16 -25.40
N ILE A 156 1.66 10.32 -25.86
CA ILE A 156 1.39 10.60 -27.28
C ILE A 156 2.61 11.28 -27.95
N GLY A 157 3.58 11.78 -27.16
CA GLY A 157 4.75 12.54 -27.66
C GLY A 157 5.92 11.67 -28.15
N GLU A 158 6.44 10.78 -27.32
CA GLU A 158 7.41 9.74 -27.68
C GLU A 158 7.32 8.62 -26.61
N PRO A 159 7.40 7.34 -26.99
CA PRO A 159 7.40 6.25 -26.01
C PRO A 159 8.69 6.35 -25.19
N ALA A 160 8.56 6.64 -23.88
CA ALA A 160 9.65 6.49 -22.92
C ALA A 160 10.28 5.11 -23.13
N THR A 161 11.50 5.09 -23.64
CA THR A 161 12.12 3.86 -24.18
C THR A 161 12.67 2.98 -23.06
N ASN A 162 12.71 3.50 -21.82
CA ASN A 162 13.15 2.77 -20.66
C ASN A 162 12.34 3.20 -19.40
N TRP A 163 12.19 2.27 -18.45
CA TRP A 163 11.48 2.48 -17.19
C TRP A 163 12.26 3.30 -16.16
N ASP A 164 13.59 3.37 -16.27
CA ASP A 164 14.44 4.23 -15.43
C ASP A 164 14.16 5.73 -15.70
N ASP A 165 13.75 6.12 -16.91
CA ASP A 165 13.33 7.49 -17.24
C ASP A 165 11.99 7.88 -16.59
N LEU A 166 11.12 6.88 -16.32
CA LEU A 166 9.83 7.09 -15.65
C LEU A 166 9.93 7.06 -14.11
N LEU A 167 11.04 6.55 -13.58
CA LEU A 167 11.24 6.23 -12.17
C LEU A 167 12.39 7.00 -11.49
N SER A 168 13.15 7.80 -12.24
CA SER A 168 14.16 8.77 -11.77
C SER A 168 13.52 10.07 -11.28
#